data_AF-A0A2R5ETJ8-F1
#
_entry.id   AF-A0A2R5ETJ8-F1
#
_cell.length_a   1.000
_cell.length_b   1.000
_cell.length_c   1.000
_cell.angle_alpha   90.00
_cell.angle_beta   90.00
_cell.angle_gamma   90.00
#
_symmetry.space_group_name_H-M   'P 1'
#
loop_
_entity.id
_entity.type
_entity.pdbx_description
1 polymer ?
#
loop_
_entity_poly.entity_id
_entity_poly.type
_entity_poly.pdbx_seq_one_letter_code
_entity_poly.pdbx_strand_id
1 'polypeptide(L)'
;MKRVDLVKIKSLRKEQGVSLDEMAKEVGYESPNGYYYLEIGRGRFPAETLAKVAVVLGTTIEELFFDDEVAELVIDSQIKDTG
;
A
#
# COMPACT_ATOMS: atom_id res chain seq x y z
N MET A 1 -11.02 -9.09 6.55
CA MET A 1 -10.36 -9.03 5.23
C MET A 1 -9.14 -8.14 5.41
N LYS A 2 -7.93 -8.65 5.12
CA LYS A 2 -6.71 -7.86 5.25
C LYS A 2 -6.76 -6.63 4.34
N ARG A 3 -6.36 -5.47 4.86
CA ARG A 3 -6.36 -4.20 4.13
C ARG A 3 -4.96 -3.93 3.58
N VAL A 4 -4.86 -3.54 2.31
CA VAL A 4 -3.59 -3.16 1.69
C VAL A 4 -3.07 -1.86 2.31
N ASP A 5 -1.79 -1.84 2.66
CA ASP A 5 -1.10 -0.66 3.17
C ASP A 5 -0.49 0.14 2.01
N LEU A 6 -1.27 1.10 1.49
CA LEU A 6 -0.85 1.96 0.38
C LEU A 6 0.30 2.90 0.76
N VAL A 7 0.40 3.28 2.04
CA VAL A 7 1.48 4.13 2.54
C VAL A 7 2.78 3.35 2.51
N LYS A 8 2.78 2.10 2.98
CA LYS A 8 3.94 1.20 2.93
C LYS A 8 4.42 0.97 1.50
N ILE A 9 3.53 0.62 0.58
CA ILE A 9 3.87 0.41 -0.85
C ILE A 9 4.58 1.65 -1.42
N LYS A 10 4.01 2.84 -1.19
CA LYS A 10 4.57 4.10 -1.68
C LYS A 10 5.92 4.44 -1.05
N SER A 11 6.10 4.17 0.25
CA SER A 11 7.36 4.39 0.94
C SER A 11 8.46 3.46 0.43
N LEU A 12 8.20 2.16 0.36
CA LEU A 12 9.15 1.18 -0.16
C LEU A 12 9.59 1.52 -1.59
N ARG A 13 8.65 1.88 -2.46
CA ARG A 13 8.97 2.31 -3.83
C ARG A 13 9.94 3.49 -3.84
N LYS A 14 9.69 4.51 -3.01
CA LYS A 14 10.53 5.70 -2.91
C LYS A 14 11.90 5.42 -2.31
N GLU A 15 11.96 4.57 -1.28
CA GLU A 15 13.21 4.15 -0.63
C GLU A 15 14.14 3.42 -1.60
N GLN A 16 13.56 2.66 -2.54
CA GLN A 16 14.31 1.99 -3.61
C GLN A 16 14.63 2.89 -4.81
N GLY A 17 14.21 4.17 -4.79
CA GLY A 17 14.43 5.10 -5.89
C GLY A 17 13.61 4.79 -7.15
N VAL A 18 12.63 3.89 -7.08
CA VAL A 18 11.80 3.50 -8.23
C VAL A 18 10.80 4.61 -8.51
N SER A 19 10.83 5.17 -9.71
CA SER A 19 9.88 6.19 -10.16
C SER A 19 8.47 5.60 -10.40
N LEU A 20 7.47 6.47 -10.51
CA LEU A 20 6.11 6.03 -10.87
C LEU A 20 6.05 5.43 -12.28
N ASP A 21 6.89 5.92 -13.20
CA ASP A 21 6.96 5.44 -14.57
C ASP A 21 7.59 4.04 -14.66
N GLU A 22 8.70 3.82 -13.97
CA GLU A 22 9.34 2.50 -13.87
C GLU A 22 8.38 1.49 -13.25
N MET A 23 7.79 1.82 -12.10
CA MET A 23 6.85 0.92 -11.44
C MET A 23 5.62 0.61 -12.30
N ALA A 24 5.07 1.61 -13.00
CA ALA A 24 3.95 1.40 -13.91
C ALA A 24 4.32 0.39 -15.01
N LYS A 25 5.50 0.54 -15.62
CA LYS A 25 5.99 -0.37 -16.66
C LYS A 25 6.19 -1.80 -16.13
N GLU A 26 6.84 -1.94 -14.97
CA GLU A 26 7.10 -3.25 -14.36
C GLU A 26 5.82 -4.04 -14.05
N VAL A 27 4.75 -3.33 -13.64
CA VAL A 27 3.48 -3.98 -13.25
C VAL A 27 2.42 -3.98 -14.37
N GLY A 28 2.76 -3.48 -15.56
CA GLY A 28 1.96 -3.59 -16.78
C GLY A 28 0.97 -2.45 -17.05
N TYR A 29 1.17 -1.26 -16.49
CA TYR A 29 0.42 -0.05 -16.82
C TYR A 29 1.12 0.77 -17.91
N GLU A 30 0.32 1.34 -18.82
CA GLU A 30 0.81 2.20 -19.90
C GLU A 30 1.21 3.60 -19.44
N SER A 31 0.78 4.03 -18.24
CA SER A 31 1.09 5.38 -17.75
C SER A 31 1.41 5.42 -16.26
N PRO A 32 2.29 6.35 -15.82
CA PRO A 32 2.59 6.58 -14.41
C PRO A 32 1.34 6.91 -13.58
N ASN A 33 0.36 7.60 -14.19
CA ASN A 33 -0.87 8.00 -13.51
C ASN A 33 -1.73 6.80 -13.13
N GLY A 34 -1.74 5.74 -13.95
CA GLY A 34 -2.48 4.51 -13.67
C GLY A 34 -2.02 3.87 -12.37
N TYR A 35 -0.69 3.73 -12.20
CA TYR A 35 -0.11 3.21 -10.97
C TYR A 35 -0.24 4.21 -9.80
N TYR A 36 -0.04 5.51 -10.04
CA TYR A 36 -0.19 6.55 -9.01
C TYR A 36 -1.55 6.52 -8.31
N TYR A 37 -2.64 6.29 -9.05
CA TYR A 37 -3.99 6.20 -8.47
C TYR A 37 -4.15 5.04 -7.49
N LEU A 38 -3.37 3.97 -7.63
CA LEU A 38 -3.34 2.87 -6.67
C LEU A 38 -2.71 3.34 -5.36
N GLU A 39 -1.54 3.99 -5.40
CA GLU A 39 -0.82 4.44 -4.21
C GLU A 39 -1.56 5.51 -3.39
N ILE A 40 -2.45 6.27 -4.03
CA ILE A 40 -3.26 7.30 -3.34
C ILE A 40 -4.68 6.83 -3.02
N GLY A 41 -5.01 5.56 -3.29
CA GLY A 41 -6.31 4.98 -2.96
C GLY A 41 -7.47 5.45 -3.84
N ARG A 42 -7.20 6.05 -5.00
CA ARG A 42 -8.23 6.34 -6.02
C ARG A 42 -8.58 5.13 -6.88
N GLY A 43 -7.73 4.11 -6.87
CA GLY A 43 -7.99 2.78 -7.42
C GLY A 43 -7.76 1.69 -6.38
N ARG A 44 -8.16 0.46 -6.72
CA ARG A 44 -7.82 -0.75 -5.93
C ARG A 44 -6.77 -1.54 -6.69
N PHE A 45 -5.79 -2.08 -5.98
CA PHE A 45 -4.84 -3.02 -6.56
C PHE A 45 -5.58 -4.29 -7.02
N PRO A 46 -5.52 -4.65 -8.31
CA PRO A 46 -5.79 -6.02 -8.72
C PRO A 46 -4.81 -6.98 -8.04
N ALA A 47 -5.24 -8.20 -7.71
CA ALA A 47 -4.39 -9.17 -7.03
C ALA A 47 -3.10 -9.47 -7.82
N GLU A 48 -3.19 -9.58 -9.14
CA GLU A 48 -2.03 -9.78 -10.02
C GLU A 48 -1.03 -8.61 -9.94
N THR A 49 -1.53 -7.37 -10.00
CA THR A 49 -0.69 -6.18 -9.85
C THR A 49 -0.03 -6.15 -8.48
N LEU A 50 -0.75 -6.47 -7.41
CA LEU A 50 -0.20 -6.49 -6.06
C LEU A 50 0.92 -7.53 -5.92
N ALA A 51 0.77 -8.69 -6.55
CA ALA A 51 1.83 -9.70 -6.60
C ALA A 51 3.08 -9.20 -7.35
N LYS A 52 2.91 -8.50 -8.48
CA LYS A 52 4.03 -7.88 -9.21
C LYS A 52 4.71 -6.78 -8.40
N VAL A 53 3.94 -5.94 -7.69
CA VAL A 53 4.48 -4.92 -6.79
C VAL A 53 5.36 -5.55 -5.72
N ALA A 54 4.92 -6.66 -5.10
CA ALA A 54 5.72 -7.36 -4.10
C ALA A 54 7.08 -7.81 -4.67
N VAL A 55 7.08 -8.36 -5.89
CA VAL A 55 8.30 -8.77 -6.61
C VAL A 55 9.22 -7.57 -6.87
N VAL A 56 8.70 -6.47 -7.43
CA VAL A 56 9.49 -5.26 -7.71
C VAL A 56 10.11 -4.69 -6.44
N LEU A 57 9.35 -4.69 -5.34
CA LEU A 57 9.79 -4.16 -4.04
C LEU A 57 10.63 -5.16 -3.24
N GLY A 58 10.86 -6.38 -3.72
CA GLY A 58 11.65 -7.39 -3.01
C GLY A 58 11.06 -7.82 -1.66
N THR A 59 9.73 -7.83 -1.55
CA THR A 59 8.97 -8.17 -0.33
C THR A 59 7.95 -9.26 -0.65
N THR A 60 7.35 -9.87 0.37
CA THR A 60 6.23 -10.79 0.21
C THR A 60 4.92 -10.02 0.01
N ILE A 61 3.92 -10.66 -0.60
CA ILE A 61 2.62 -10.02 -0.78
C ILE A 61 1.93 -9.78 0.56
N GLU A 62 2.16 -10.65 1.54
CA GLU A 62 1.64 -10.56 2.91
C GLU A 62 2.11 -9.28 3.62
N GLU A 63 3.37 -8.90 3.41
CA GLU A 63 3.95 -7.69 3.97
C GLU A 63 3.33 -6.41 3.39
N LEU A 64 2.59 -6.46 2.28
CA LEU A 64 1.89 -5.29 1.72
C LEU A 64 0.54 -5.00 2.38
N PHE A 65 0.15 -5.78 3.39
CA PHE A 65 -1.06 -5.57 4.18
C PHE A 65 -0.74 -4.99 5.56
N PHE A 66 -1.73 -4.38 6.20
CA PHE A 66 -1.62 -4.04 7.62
C PHE A 66 -1.51 -5.31 8.46
N ASP A 67 -0.66 -5.26 9.48
CA ASP A 67 -0.65 -6.25 10.55
C ASP A 67 -1.92 -6.08 11.39
N ASP A 68 -2.67 -7.18 11.57
CA ASP A 68 -3.99 -7.18 12.21
C ASP A 68 -3.94 -6.80 13.72
N GLU A 69 -2.76 -6.52 14.30
CA GLU A 69 -2.57 -6.32 15.76
C GLU A 69 -2.75 -4.87 16.25
N VAL A 70 -2.82 -3.84 15.38
CA VAL A 70 -2.76 -2.42 15.83
C VAL A 70 -4.06 -1.63 15.63
N ALA A 71 -5.12 -2.25 15.10
CA ALA A 71 -6.39 -1.55 14.86
C ALA A 71 -7.26 -1.30 16.11
N GLU A 72 -6.98 -1.97 17.25
CA GLU A 72 -7.81 -1.85 18.46
C GLU A 72 -7.48 -0.63 19.34
N LEU A 73 -6.30 -0.03 19.21
CA LEU A 73 -5.82 0.99 20.17
C LEU A 73 -6.37 2.41 19.96
N VAL A 74 -7.18 2.67 18.93
CA VAL A 74 -7.68 4.03 18.62
C VAL A 74 -9.05 4.32 19.24
N ILE A 75 -9.72 3.34 19.85
CA ILE A 75 -11.10 3.54 20.35
C ILE A 75 -11.15 4.03 21.81
N ASP A 76 -10.11 3.78 22.62
CA ASP A 76 -10.23 3.92 24.09
C ASP A 76 -9.89 5.31 24.67
N SER A 77 -9.55 6.30 23.84
CA SER A 77 -9.13 7.64 24.31
C SER A 77 -10.24 8.70 24.30
N GLN A 78 -11.50 8.36 24.02
CA GLN A 78 -12.61 9.34 24.02
C GLN A 78 -13.71 9.12 25.07
N ILE A 79 -13.54 8.25 26.06
CA ILE A 79 -14.52 8.07 27.15
C ILE A 79 -13.87 8.17 28.54
N LYS A 80 -13.13 9.23 28.83
CA LYS A 80 -12.76 9.62 30.21
C LYS A 80 -12.57 11.13 30.34
N ASP A 81 -13.64 11.89 30.13
CA ASP A 81 -13.75 13.28 30.63
C ASP A 81 -15.24 13.68 30.75
N THR A 82 -15.97 12.93 31.57
CA THR A 82 -17.24 13.38 32.16
C THR A 82 -17.37 12.70 33.52
N GLY A 83 -16.59 13.20 34.46
CA GLY A 83 -16.69 12.94 35.90
C GLY A 83 -16.66 14.27 36.63
#